data_AF-A0A2S8Z9B5-F1
#
_entry.id   AF-A0A2S8Z9B5-F1
#
_cell.length_a   1.000
_cell.length_b   1.000
_cell.length_c   1.000
_cell.angle_alpha   90.00
_cell.angle_beta   90.00
_cell.angle_gamma   90.00
#
_symmetry.space_group_name_H-M   'P 1'
#
loop_
_entity.id
_entity.type
_entity.pdbx_description
1 polymer ?
#
loop_
_entity_poly.entity_id
_entity_poly.type
_entity_poly.pdbx_seq_one_letter_code
_entity_poly.pdbx_strand_id
1 'polypeptide(L)'
;MIKLKSLSLGARDGARRRPKGDRHRVVLSAVGALTMLGSIMFGGASASAAASSSMCDFGVFVGVRGTGAPAGSNLVHDGRVWTTGGFGDQVAPIRTALANVPGMKFYFLSLAYPATGVLSPSIQDGKAKLISELNYITTTCPYAPIILAGHSQGAQVISQVLQDTVNFPSGAPVGLNPRTKANIQNVVLYGDPYYESGKATNYPNRPKNGLLSTVPYTKKNPLATYSYLGWPAGGSSQQTIYKVREYCNIGDFFCQSDPADSNYAIHNSYGQNANSVAGWIQYTLTSQD
;
A
#
# COMPACT_ATOMS: atom_id res chain seq x y z
N MET A 1 1.73 21.98 -37.03
CA MET A 1 0.71 21.51 -38.01
C MET A 1 1.26 20.30 -38.74
N ILE A 2 0.88 19.08 -38.35
CA ILE A 2 1.26 17.84 -39.03
C ILE A 2 -0.01 16.97 -39.14
N LYS A 3 -0.31 16.55 -40.37
CA LYS A 3 -1.56 15.91 -40.81
C LYS A 3 -1.73 14.49 -40.24
N LEU A 4 -2.91 14.22 -39.67
CA LEU A 4 -3.42 12.87 -39.41
C LEU A 4 -3.85 12.19 -40.72
N LYS A 5 -3.48 10.92 -40.89
CA LYS A 5 -4.07 10.01 -41.88
C LYS A 5 -5.10 9.10 -41.19
N SER A 6 -6.32 9.13 -41.69
CA SER A 6 -7.40 8.18 -41.40
C SER A 6 -7.16 6.87 -42.15
N LEU A 7 -7.38 5.73 -41.51
CA LEU A 7 -7.55 4.44 -42.19
C LEU A 7 -8.94 3.88 -41.93
N SER A 8 -9.54 3.47 -43.04
CA SER A 8 -10.94 3.14 -43.29
C SER A 8 -11.40 1.83 -42.67
N LEU A 9 -12.69 1.80 -42.33
CA LEU A 9 -13.48 0.60 -42.09
C LEU A 9 -13.45 -0.34 -43.30
N GLY A 10 -13.41 -1.65 -43.01
CA GLY A 10 -13.75 -2.71 -43.95
C GLY A 10 -14.77 -3.65 -43.31
N ALA A 11 -16.03 -3.49 -43.69
CA ALA A 11 -17.10 -4.44 -43.42
C ALA A 11 -17.03 -5.61 -44.40
N ARG A 12 -17.26 -6.84 -43.93
CA ARG A 12 -17.69 -7.96 -44.78
C ARG A 12 -18.76 -8.77 -44.07
N ASP A 13 -19.96 -8.68 -44.64
CA ASP A 13 -21.07 -9.60 -44.49
C ASP A 13 -20.71 -11.00 -45.03
N GLY A 14 -21.29 -12.03 -44.41
CA GLY A 14 -21.13 -13.43 -44.82
C GLY A 14 -22.16 -14.35 -44.18
N ALA A 15 -23.25 -14.59 -44.91
CA ALA A 15 -24.48 -15.25 -44.53
C ALA A 15 -24.42 -16.71 -44.00
N ARG A 16 -25.41 -17.01 -43.14
CA ARG A 16 -26.24 -18.25 -43.01
C ARG A 16 -25.62 -19.64 -43.30
N ARG A 17 -25.87 -20.57 -42.37
CA ARG A 17 -26.79 -21.74 -42.56
C ARG A 17 -26.96 -22.55 -41.25
N ARG A 18 -28.22 -22.87 -40.90
CA ARG A 18 -28.64 -23.95 -39.97
C ARG A 18 -28.98 -25.21 -40.80
N PRO A 19 -28.76 -26.44 -40.29
CA PRO A 19 -29.87 -27.30 -39.82
C PRO A 19 -29.49 -28.08 -38.52
N LYS A 20 -30.37 -28.42 -37.56
CA LYS A 20 -31.55 -29.34 -37.49
C LYS A 20 -31.19 -30.84 -37.43
N GLY A 21 -31.66 -31.53 -36.38
CA GLY A 21 -31.63 -33.00 -36.15
C GLY A 21 -30.49 -33.45 -35.22
N ASP A 22 -30.62 -34.35 -34.25
CA ASP A 22 -31.66 -35.35 -34.00
C ASP A 22 -31.73 -35.83 -32.54
N ARG A 23 -32.91 -36.36 -32.21
CA ARG A 23 -33.29 -37.02 -30.96
C ARG A 23 -32.91 -38.50 -31.00
N HIS A 24 -32.28 -39.04 -29.95
CA HIS A 24 -32.34 -40.47 -29.57
C HIS A 24 -32.29 -40.54 -28.04
N ARG A 25 -33.41 -40.76 -27.33
CA ARG A 25 -34.03 -42.05 -26.93
C ARG A 25 -33.11 -43.02 -26.17
N VAL A 26 -33.28 -42.96 -24.84
CA VAL A 26 -33.33 -44.01 -23.79
C VAL A 26 -33.24 -45.47 -24.27
N VAL A 27 -32.39 -46.27 -23.62
CA VAL A 27 -32.65 -47.67 -23.21
C VAL A 27 -31.89 -48.00 -21.91
N LEU A 28 -32.63 -48.45 -20.88
CA LEU A 28 -32.14 -49.14 -19.68
C LEU A 28 -31.62 -50.54 -20.03
N SER A 29 -30.64 -51.05 -19.29
CA SER A 29 -30.66 -52.44 -18.79
C SER A 29 -29.64 -52.65 -17.68
N ALA A 30 -30.13 -53.21 -16.59
CA ALA A 30 -29.41 -53.60 -15.39
C ALA A 30 -29.04 -55.08 -15.44
N VAL A 31 -27.81 -55.43 -15.06
CA VAL A 31 -27.35 -56.70 -14.46
C VAL A 31 -26.07 -56.28 -13.70
N GLY A 32 -25.94 -56.38 -12.37
CA GLY A 32 -26.19 -57.53 -11.53
C GLY A 32 -24.85 -58.23 -11.25
N ALA A 33 -24.05 -57.73 -10.32
CA ALA A 33 -22.94 -58.49 -9.74
C ALA A 33 -22.63 -58.03 -8.31
N LEU A 34 -22.90 -58.96 -7.42
CA LEU A 34 -22.63 -59.00 -5.99
C LEU A 34 -21.11 -58.98 -5.76
N THR A 35 -20.56 -57.95 -5.10
CA THR A 35 -19.20 -58.00 -4.56
C THR A 35 -19.12 -57.42 -3.15
N MET A 36 -18.66 -58.32 -2.29
CA MET A 36 -18.24 -58.28 -0.90
C MET A 36 -18.05 -56.93 -0.18
N LEU A 37 -18.58 -56.93 1.03
CA LEU A 37 -18.16 -56.17 2.21
C LEU A 37 -16.63 -55.98 2.27
N GLY A 38 -16.18 -54.80 1.88
CA GLY A 38 -14.90 -54.24 2.28
C GLY A 38 -15.19 -52.87 2.88
N SER A 39 -15.25 -52.80 4.21
CA SER A 39 -15.31 -51.54 4.94
C SER A 39 -13.97 -50.81 4.75
N ILE A 40 -13.83 -50.13 3.62
CA ILE A 40 -12.77 -49.15 3.44
C ILE A 40 -13.16 -48.00 4.36
N MET A 41 -12.49 -47.93 5.51
CA MET A 41 -12.39 -46.73 6.31
C MET A 41 -11.75 -45.66 5.42
N PHE A 42 -12.56 -44.98 4.62
CA PHE A 42 -12.18 -43.66 4.12
C PHE A 42 -12.14 -42.78 5.37
N GLY A 43 -10.96 -42.73 5.99
CA GLY A 43 -10.58 -41.62 6.83
C GLY A 43 -10.67 -40.38 5.95
N GLY A 44 -11.85 -39.77 5.91
CA GLY A 44 -12.02 -38.46 5.34
C GLY A 44 -11.04 -37.58 6.08
N ALA A 45 -9.93 -37.24 5.42
CA ALA A 45 -9.08 -36.17 5.87
C ALA A 45 -10.03 -35.00 6.08
N SER A 46 -10.19 -34.58 7.34
CA SER A 46 -10.95 -33.38 7.67
C SER A 46 -10.43 -32.31 6.72
N ALA A 47 -11.28 -31.86 5.80
CA ALA A 47 -10.97 -30.69 5.01
C ALA A 47 -10.84 -29.56 6.04
N SER A 48 -9.61 -29.29 6.47
CA SER A 48 -9.30 -28.11 7.25
C SER A 48 -9.62 -26.95 6.34
N ALA A 49 -10.85 -26.44 6.43
CA ALA A 49 -11.22 -25.18 5.84
C ALA A 49 -10.19 -24.19 6.36
N ALA A 50 -9.32 -23.70 5.47
CA ALA A 50 -8.40 -22.64 5.81
C ALA A 50 -9.27 -21.49 6.32
N ALA A 51 -9.22 -21.22 7.63
CA ALA A 51 -9.91 -20.07 8.20
C ALA A 51 -9.48 -18.87 7.35
N SER A 52 -10.43 -18.22 6.66
CA SER A 52 -10.12 -16.99 5.95
C SER A 52 -9.69 -16.00 7.03
N SER A 53 -8.40 -15.74 7.09
CA SER A 53 -7.87 -14.83 8.09
C SER A 53 -8.37 -13.43 7.80
N SER A 54 -8.94 -12.81 8.82
CA SER A 54 -9.46 -11.45 8.74
C SER A 54 -8.29 -10.47 8.73
N MET A 55 -8.51 -9.26 8.18
CA MET A 55 -7.57 -8.14 8.33
C MET A 55 -7.23 -7.87 9.80
N CYS A 56 -8.13 -8.23 10.74
CA CYS A 56 -7.94 -8.02 12.17
C CYS A 56 -6.94 -8.98 12.82
N ASP A 57 -6.57 -10.07 12.14
CA ASP A 57 -5.63 -11.07 12.67
C ASP A 57 -4.16 -10.65 12.44
N PHE A 58 -3.93 -9.57 11.69
CA PHE A 58 -2.62 -9.19 11.12
C PHE A 58 -2.29 -7.71 11.33
N GLY A 59 -1.02 -7.36 11.08
CA GLY A 59 -0.67 -5.97 10.82
C GLY A 59 -1.18 -5.52 9.45
N VAL A 60 -1.77 -4.34 9.35
CA VAL A 60 -2.31 -3.83 8.08
C VAL A 60 -1.27 -2.92 7.43
N PHE A 61 -0.78 -3.35 6.27
CA PHE A 61 0.13 -2.56 5.44
C PHE A 61 -0.66 -1.84 4.36
N VAL A 62 -0.55 -0.51 4.32
CA VAL A 62 -1.13 0.33 3.26
C VAL A 62 -0.01 1.00 2.46
N GLY A 63 0.15 0.58 1.21
CA GLY A 63 1.10 1.19 0.28
C GLY A 63 0.48 2.30 -0.56
N VAL A 64 1.20 3.40 -0.76
CA VAL A 64 0.76 4.55 -1.56
C VAL A 64 1.79 4.84 -2.64
N ARG A 65 1.47 4.47 -3.88
CA ARG A 65 2.39 4.59 -5.03
C ARG A 65 2.67 6.04 -5.41
N GLY A 66 3.80 6.29 -6.08
CA GLY A 66 4.14 7.58 -6.68
C GLY A 66 3.44 7.87 -8.00
N THR A 67 3.65 9.07 -8.53
CA THR A 67 3.07 9.55 -9.80
C THR A 67 3.41 8.61 -10.96
N GLY A 68 2.42 8.26 -11.77
CA GLY A 68 2.58 7.42 -12.97
C GLY A 68 2.73 5.94 -12.70
N ALA A 69 2.85 5.51 -11.44
CA ALA A 69 2.89 4.09 -11.11
C ALA A 69 1.54 3.41 -11.45
N PRO A 70 1.56 2.14 -11.92
CA PRO A 70 0.36 1.46 -12.39
C PRO A 70 -0.66 1.24 -11.26
N ALA A 71 -1.94 1.30 -11.62
CA ALA A 71 -3.04 0.95 -10.72
C ALA A 71 -3.00 -0.54 -10.34
N GLY A 72 -3.59 -0.85 -9.18
CA GLY A 72 -3.87 -2.22 -8.78
C GLY A 72 -5.17 -2.77 -9.38
N SER A 73 -5.56 -3.93 -8.90
CA SER A 73 -6.83 -4.61 -9.23
C SER A 73 -7.50 -5.11 -7.95
N ASN A 74 -8.76 -5.55 -8.10
CA ASN A 74 -9.63 -5.96 -6.99
C ASN A 74 -9.88 -4.84 -5.97
N LEU A 75 -10.70 -3.86 -6.38
CA LEU A 75 -11.13 -2.77 -5.51
C LEU A 75 -12.02 -3.29 -4.39
N VAL A 76 -11.70 -2.88 -3.16
CA VAL A 76 -12.49 -3.16 -1.95
C VAL A 76 -12.66 -1.88 -1.13
N HIS A 77 -13.41 -1.98 -0.02
CA HIS A 77 -13.65 -0.88 0.91
C HIS A 77 -14.16 0.38 0.18
N ASP A 78 -15.23 0.20 -0.58
CA ASP A 78 -15.87 1.24 -1.40
C ASP A 78 -14.92 1.89 -2.41
N GLY A 79 -13.97 1.12 -2.93
CA GLY A 79 -13.02 1.55 -3.94
C GLY A 79 -11.87 2.42 -3.41
N ARG A 80 -11.62 2.41 -2.09
CA ARG A 80 -10.50 3.13 -1.48
C ARG A 80 -9.16 2.44 -1.68
N VAL A 81 -9.16 1.12 -1.78
CA VAL A 81 -7.93 0.31 -1.86
C VAL A 81 -8.06 -0.84 -2.84
N TRP A 82 -6.92 -1.27 -3.36
CA TRP A 82 -6.75 -2.53 -4.09
C TRP A 82 -6.14 -3.58 -3.18
N THR A 83 -6.55 -4.84 -3.34
CA THR A 83 -5.91 -5.98 -2.67
C THR A 83 -4.84 -6.66 -3.52
N THR A 84 -4.64 -6.22 -4.78
CA THR A 84 -3.64 -6.77 -5.69
C THR A 84 -2.97 -5.67 -6.48
N GLY A 85 -1.62 -5.66 -6.54
CA GLY A 85 -0.86 -4.63 -7.25
C GLY A 85 -0.98 -3.23 -6.64
N GLY A 86 -0.74 -2.19 -7.43
CA GLY A 86 -0.97 -0.78 -7.04
C GLY A 86 0.06 -0.16 -6.06
N PHE A 87 1.13 -0.88 -5.72
CA PHE A 87 2.19 -0.38 -4.83
C PHE A 87 3.22 0.50 -5.56
N GLY A 88 3.43 0.28 -6.86
CA GLY A 88 4.55 0.85 -7.61
C GLY A 88 5.91 0.25 -7.22
N ASP A 89 6.92 0.49 -8.04
CA ASP A 89 8.21 -0.22 -7.96
C ASP A 89 9.03 0.12 -6.71
N GLN A 90 8.73 1.24 -6.05
CA GLN A 90 9.46 1.68 -4.86
C GLN A 90 8.87 1.14 -3.56
N VAL A 91 7.57 0.86 -3.52
CA VAL A 91 6.89 0.35 -2.30
C VAL A 91 6.68 -1.16 -2.37
N ALA A 92 6.50 -1.75 -3.57
CA ALA A 92 6.34 -3.20 -3.73
C ALA A 92 7.49 -4.04 -3.12
N PRO A 93 8.76 -3.60 -3.16
CA PRO A 93 9.84 -4.30 -2.47
C PRO A 93 9.66 -4.38 -0.95
N ILE A 94 9.10 -3.35 -0.29
CA ILE A 94 8.81 -3.37 1.16
C ILE A 94 7.76 -4.45 1.47
N ARG A 95 6.67 -4.50 0.70
CA ARG A 95 5.66 -5.57 0.81
C ARG A 95 6.32 -6.95 0.72
N THR A 96 7.18 -7.14 -0.27
CA THR A 96 7.86 -8.42 -0.50
C THR A 96 8.77 -8.79 0.67
N ALA A 97 9.53 -7.84 1.20
CA ALA A 97 10.37 -8.06 2.37
C ALA A 97 9.55 -8.41 3.62
N LEU A 98 8.46 -7.68 3.89
CA LEU A 98 7.57 -7.93 5.03
C LEU A 98 6.86 -9.28 4.95
N ALA A 99 6.45 -9.72 3.75
CA ALA A 99 5.84 -11.03 3.55
C ALA A 99 6.77 -12.21 3.92
N ASN A 100 8.08 -11.96 3.97
CA ASN A 100 9.10 -12.95 4.31
C ASN A 100 9.63 -12.80 5.74
N VAL A 101 9.08 -11.90 6.56
CA VAL A 101 9.49 -11.76 7.96
C VAL A 101 8.92 -12.93 8.78
N PRO A 102 9.76 -13.77 9.40
CA PRO A 102 9.29 -14.93 10.17
C PRO A 102 8.41 -14.53 11.36
N GLY A 103 7.31 -15.26 11.56
CA GLY A 103 6.41 -15.06 12.70
C GLY A 103 5.51 -13.82 12.59
N MET A 104 5.67 -12.99 11.57
CA MET A 104 4.82 -11.83 11.32
C MET A 104 3.91 -12.08 10.12
N LYS A 105 2.67 -11.64 10.23
CA LYS A 105 1.69 -11.72 9.16
C LYS A 105 1.09 -10.34 8.92
N PHE A 106 0.95 -10.00 7.65
CA PHE A 106 0.46 -8.70 7.22
C PHE A 106 -0.70 -8.86 6.25
N TYR A 107 -1.69 -7.98 6.38
CA TYR A 107 -2.73 -7.76 5.39
C TYR A 107 -2.32 -6.60 4.49
N PHE A 108 -2.10 -6.87 3.19
CA PHE A 108 -1.54 -5.89 2.27
C PHE A 108 -2.60 -5.21 1.41
N LEU A 109 -2.65 -3.88 1.49
CA LEU A 109 -3.53 -3.01 0.72
C LEU A 109 -2.70 -1.96 -0.01
N SER A 110 -3.15 -1.52 -1.18
CA SER A 110 -2.60 -0.33 -1.84
C SER A 110 -3.69 0.70 -2.11
N LEU A 111 -3.36 1.97 -1.92
CA LEU A 111 -4.33 3.06 -2.03
C LEU A 111 -4.79 3.27 -3.48
N ALA A 112 -6.10 3.19 -3.71
CA ALA A 112 -6.72 3.34 -5.02
C ALA A 112 -7.01 4.80 -5.37
N TYR A 113 -5.95 5.60 -5.50
CA TYR A 113 -6.01 7.01 -5.91
C TYR A 113 -5.41 7.24 -7.31
N PRO A 114 -5.63 8.40 -7.98
CA PRO A 114 -5.18 8.61 -9.36
C PRO A 114 -3.66 8.48 -9.57
N ALA A 115 -2.83 8.97 -8.65
CA ALA A 115 -1.38 9.05 -8.79
C ALA A 115 -0.93 9.68 -10.14
N THR A 116 -1.54 10.80 -10.54
CA THR A 116 -1.27 11.44 -11.84
C THR A 116 -0.49 12.74 -11.68
N GLY A 117 0.06 13.23 -12.80
CA GLY A 117 0.73 14.55 -12.87
C GLY A 117 -0.22 15.74 -12.71
N VAL A 118 -1.54 15.53 -12.70
CA VAL A 118 -2.51 16.54 -12.29
C VAL A 118 -2.54 16.56 -10.76
N LEU A 119 -1.51 17.20 -10.18
CA LEU A 119 -1.10 17.01 -8.79
C LEU A 119 -2.20 17.30 -7.78
N SER A 120 -2.81 18.49 -7.79
CA SER A 120 -3.72 18.89 -6.72
C SER A 120 -4.96 17.99 -6.59
N PRO A 121 -5.71 17.66 -7.67
CA PRO A 121 -6.81 16.70 -7.58
C PRO A 121 -6.36 15.30 -7.17
N SER A 122 -5.21 14.84 -7.68
CA SER A 122 -4.65 13.52 -7.35
C SER A 122 -4.33 13.41 -5.86
N ILE A 123 -3.63 14.40 -5.31
CA ILE A 123 -3.23 14.44 -3.90
C ILE A 123 -4.47 14.55 -3.00
N GLN A 124 -5.44 15.39 -3.32
CA GLN A 124 -6.64 15.55 -2.48
C GLN A 124 -7.48 14.27 -2.43
N ASP A 125 -7.68 13.58 -3.57
CA ASP A 125 -8.34 12.28 -3.58
C ASP A 125 -7.55 11.23 -2.78
N GLY A 126 -6.22 11.22 -2.92
CA GLY A 126 -5.33 10.35 -2.14
C GLY A 126 -5.48 10.58 -0.63
N LYS A 127 -5.44 11.84 -0.17
CA LYS A 127 -5.60 12.17 1.25
C LYS A 127 -6.97 11.74 1.76
N ALA A 128 -8.03 12.05 1.03
CA ALA A 128 -9.41 11.71 1.41
C ALA A 128 -9.59 10.19 1.56
N LYS A 129 -9.18 9.41 0.56
CA LYS A 129 -9.27 7.95 0.59
C LYS A 129 -8.42 7.35 1.70
N LEU A 130 -7.20 7.85 1.89
CA LEU A 130 -6.31 7.34 2.94
C LEU A 130 -6.89 7.60 4.33
N ILE A 131 -7.39 8.80 4.62
CA ILE A 131 -8.04 9.09 5.91
C ILE A 131 -9.24 8.16 6.15
N SER A 132 -10.14 8.04 5.17
CA SER A 132 -11.29 7.16 5.28
C SER A 132 -10.89 5.71 5.50
N GLU A 133 -9.86 5.24 4.81
CA GLU A 133 -9.38 3.87 4.93
C GLU A 133 -8.75 3.57 6.30
N LEU A 134 -7.91 4.47 6.81
CA LEU A 134 -7.25 4.26 8.10
C LEU A 134 -8.25 4.33 9.27
N ASN A 135 -9.22 5.24 9.18
CA ASN A 135 -10.34 5.29 10.13
C ASN A 135 -11.21 4.03 10.04
N TYR A 136 -11.46 3.51 8.83
CA TYR A 136 -12.18 2.24 8.63
C TYR A 136 -11.44 1.04 9.23
N ILE A 137 -10.14 0.91 8.97
CA ILE A 137 -9.30 -0.18 9.51
C ILE A 137 -9.39 -0.20 11.04
N THR A 138 -9.24 0.95 11.70
CA THR A 138 -9.27 1.02 13.17
C THR A 138 -10.67 0.95 13.78
N THR A 139 -11.71 1.20 13.00
CA THR A 139 -13.10 0.95 13.44
C THR A 139 -13.42 -0.55 13.36
N THR A 140 -12.94 -1.21 12.30
CA THR A 140 -13.19 -2.64 12.04
C THR A 140 -12.29 -3.55 12.87
N CYS A 141 -11.03 -3.17 13.01
CA CYS A 141 -9.98 -3.91 13.70
C CYS A 141 -9.29 -3.00 14.73
N PRO A 142 -9.90 -2.79 15.91
CA PRO A 142 -9.48 -1.74 16.85
C PRO A 142 -8.05 -1.83 17.36
N TYR A 143 -7.42 -3.00 17.26
CA TYR A 143 -6.06 -3.28 17.75
C TYR A 143 -5.06 -3.57 16.64
N ALA A 144 -5.49 -3.63 15.37
CA ALA A 144 -4.58 -3.97 14.29
C ALA A 144 -3.52 -2.87 14.11
N PRO A 145 -2.22 -3.20 14.15
CA PRO A 145 -1.18 -2.22 13.90
C PRO A 145 -1.19 -1.81 12.42
N ILE A 146 -1.03 -0.53 12.16
CA ILE A 146 -1.03 0.07 10.82
C ILE A 146 0.40 0.41 10.43
N ILE A 147 0.79 -0.04 9.25
CA ILE A 147 2.06 0.24 8.60
C ILE A 147 1.76 0.98 7.30
N LEU A 148 2.39 2.15 7.12
CA LEU A 148 2.25 2.97 5.93
C LEU A 148 3.57 3.02 5.18
N ALA A 149 3.51 2.95 3.85
CA ALA A 149 4.66 3.19 3.01
C ALA A 149 4.26 3.96 1.75
N GLY A 150 4.94 5.07 1.48
CA GLY A 150 4.66 5.89 0.31
C GLY A 150 5.92 6.29 -0.42
N HIS A 151 5.78 6.54 -1.72
CA HIS A 151 6.85 7.06 -2.57
C HIS A 151 6.41 8.31 -3.32
N SER A 152 7.27 9.34 -3.40
CA SER A 152 7.02 10.55 -4.18
C SER A 152 5.69 11.23 -3.79
N GLN A 153 4.76 11.42 -4.74
CA GLN A 153 3.40 11.89 -4.47
C GLN A 153 2.67 11.05 -3.40
N GLY A 154 2.91 9.73 -3.33
CA GLY A 154 2.33 8.88 -2.31
C GLY A 154 2.92 9.13 -0.91
N ALA A 155 4.21 9.46 -0.82
CA ALA A 155 4.82 9.91 0.42
C ALA A 155 4.23 11.25 0.87
N GLN A 156 4.04 12.19 -0.06
CA GLN A 156 3.36 13.47 0.19
C GLN A 156 1.92 13.26 0.71
N VAL A 157 1.15 12.34 0.10
CA VAL A 157 -0.21 12.03 0.57
C VAL A 157 -0.18 11.57 2.03
N ILE A 158 0.70 10.63 2.37
CA ILE A 158 0.83 10.13 3.74
C ILE A 158 1.26 11.25 4.69
N SER A 159 2.34 11.97 4.37
CA SER A 159 2.90 12.98 5.27
C SER A 159 1.91 14.09 5.55
N GLN A 160 1.11 14.50 4.56
CA GLN A 160 0.01 15.44 4.77
C GLN A 160 -1.12 14.85 5.62
N VAL A 161 -1.56 13.61 5.38
CA VAL A 161 -2.61 12.96 6.20
C VAL A 161 -2.23 12.85 7.68
N LEU A 162 -0.95 12.63 7.99
CA LEU A 162 -0.49 12.51 9.37
C LEU A 162 -0.49 13.86 10.12
N GLN A 163 -0.44 14.97 9.40
CA GLN A 163 -0.31 16.33 9.94
C GLN A 163 -1.60 17.16 9.85
N ASP A 164 -2.47 16.84 8.90
CA ASP A 164 -3.50 17.74 8.41
C ASP A 164 -4.91 17.14 8.53
N THR A 165 -5.90 18.01 8.40
CA THR A 165 -7.29 17.64 8.12
C THR A 165 -7.60 17.94 6.67
N VAL A 166 -8.31 17.06 5.97
CA VAL A 166 -8.78 17.34 4.60
C VAL A 166 -10.07 18.12 4.67
N ASN A 167 -10.11 19.28 4.03
CA ASN A 167 -11.32 20.05 3.82
C ASN A 167 -12.08 19.46 2.62
N PHE A 168 -13.30 18.98 2.86
CA PHE A 168 -14.21 18.61 1.78
C PHE A 168 -15.04 19.82 1.37
N PRO A 169 -15.30 20.06 0.06
CA PRO A 169 -16.07 21.22 -0.40
C PRO A 169 -17.46 21.40 0.24
N SER A 170 -18.03 20.34 0.82
CA SER A 170 -19.36 20.34 1.42
C SER A 170 -19.42 19.69 2.81
N GLY A 171 -18.31 19.65 3.56
CA GLY A 171 -18.26 18.95 4.84
C GLY A 171 -17.29 19.55 5.85
N ALA A 172 -17.41 19.13 7.11
CA ALA A 172 -16.43 19.43 8.13
C ALA A 172 -15.05 18.86 7.74
N PRO A 173 -13.94 19.51 8.13
CA PRO A 173 -12.62 18.94 7.94
C PRO A 173 -12.54 17.55 8.58
N VAL A 174 -12.06 16.55 7.83
CA VAL A 174 -11.90 15.18 8.33
C VAL A 174 -10.41 14.89 8.48
N GLY A 175 -10.03 14.40 9.65
CA GLY A 175 -8.68 13.93 9.95
C GLY A 175 -8.67 12.50 10.45
N LEU A 176 -7.47 12.02 10.80
CA LEU A 176 -7.32 10.75 11.50
C LEU A 176 -7.90 10.86 12.91
N ASN A 177 -8.74 9.90 13.28
CA ASN A 177 -9.25 9.83 14.65
C ASN A 177 -8.11 9.42 15.63
N PRO A 178 -8.25 9.68 16.94
CA PRO A 178 -7.18 9.38 17.92
C PRO A 178 -6.74 7.90 17.93
N ARG A 179 -7.68 6.96 17.76
CA ARG A 179 -7.37 5.52 17.70
C ARG A 179 -6.53 5.19 16.46
N THR A 180 -6.88 5.77 15.31
CA THR A 180 -6.10 5.62 14.08
C THR A 180 -4.66 6.11 14.27
N LYS A 181 -4.47 7.28 14.89
CA LYS A 181 -3.14 7.79 15.19
C LYS A 181 -2.35 6.85 16.12
N ALA A 182 -3.01 6.29 17.13
CA ALA A 182 -2.39 5.34 18.06
C ALA A 182 -1.98 4.01 17.40
N ASN A 183 -2.81 3.50 16.47
CA ASN A 183 -2.55 2.24 15.78
C ASN A 183 -1.50 2.36 14.67
N ILE A 184 -1.15 3.56 14.21
CA ILE A 184 -0.03 3.74 13.28
C ILE A 184 1.28 3.43 14.02
N GLN A 185 1.92 2.34 13.61
CA GLN A 185 3.16 1.85 14.21
C GLN A 185 4.39 2.20 13.40
N ASN A 186 4.27 2.23 12.07
CA ASN A 186 5.38 2.52 11.18
C ASN A 186 4.92 3.31 9.95
N VAL A 187 5.73 4.28 9.55
CA VAL A 187 5.53 5.08 8.34
C VAL A 187 6.86 5.20 7.61
N VAL A 188 6.87 4.82 6.34
CA VAL A 188 8.03 4.92 5.45
C VAL A 188 7.71 5.92 4.35
N LEU A 189 8.50 6.98 4.26
CA LEU A 189 8.34 8.04 3.25
C LEU A 189 9.57 8.06 2.35
N TYR A 190 9.44 7.52 1.14
CA TYR A 190 10.51 7.51 0.14
C TYR A 190 10.38 8.72 -0.79
N GLY A 191 11.41 9.57 -0.83
CA GLY A 191 11.46 10.70 -1.76
C GLY A 191 10.32 11.69 -1.58
N ASP A 192 9.90 11.98 -0.34
CA ASP A 192 8.83 12.95 -0.09
C ASP A 192 9.26 14.35 -0.58
N PRO A 193 8.51 15.02 -1.48
CA PRO A 193 8.77 16.40 -1.87
C PRO A 193 8.74 17.40 -0.70
N TYR A 194 8.12 17.05 0.44
CA TYR A 194 8.12 17.81 1.69
C TYR A 194 9.26 17.44 2.64
N TYR A 195 10.26 16.69 2.17
CA TYR A 195 11.45 16.37 2.95
C TYR A 195 12.14 17.65 3.45
N GLU A 196 12.58 17.65 4.70
CA GLU A 196 13.34 18.78 5.26
C GLU A 196 14.54 18.28 6.03
N SER A 197 15.70 18.86 5.74
CA SER A 197 16.94 18.54 6.41
C SER A 197 16.88 18.85 7.92
N GLY A 198 17.39 17.92 8.71
CA GLY A 198 17.52 18.00 10.16
C GLY A 198 16.30 17.54 10.96
N LYS A 199 15.25 16.98 10.33
CA LYS A 199 14.14 16.36 11.07
C LYS A 199 14.61 15.07 11.75
N ALA A 200 14.07 14.79 12.94
CA ALA A 200 14.41 13.57 13.69
C ALA A 200 13.90 12.28 13.02
N THR A 201 12.90 12.42 12.14
CA THR A 201 12.34 11.36 11.31
C THR A 201 13.19 11.05 10.07
N ASN A 202 14.22 11.83 9.75
CA ASN A 202 15.05 11.58 8.58
C ASN A 202 15.95 10.35 8.76
N TYR A 203 16.03 9.49 7.74
CA TYR A 203 16.84 8.29 7.80
C TYR A 203 17.52 7.94 6.45
N PRO A 204 18.85 8.12 6.35
CA PRO A 204 19.66 9.02 7.17
C PRO A 204 19.30 10.49 6.91
N ASN A 205 19.77 11.41 7.76
CA ASN A 205 19.64 12.83 7.49
C ASN A 205 20.44 13.27 6.26
N ARG A 206 19.83 14.09 5.39
CA ARG A 206 20.41 14.65 4.17
C ARG A 206 20.44 16.17 4.21
N PRO A 207 21.39 16.81 3.51
CA PRO A 207 21.66 18.23 3.73
C PRO A 207 20.64 19.18 3.10
N LYS A 208 19.97 18.81 1.98
CA LYS A 208 19.03 19.69 1.26
C LYS A 208 17.58 19.40 1.61
N ASN A 209 16.70 20.36 1.31
CA ASN A 209 15.25 20.23 1.44
C ASN A 209 14.60 19.83 0.12
N GLY A 210 13.39 19.29 0.18
CA GLY A 210 12.58 18.97 -0.99
C GLY A 210 11.92 20.20 -1.61
N LEU A 211 11.47 20.04 -2.85
CA LEU A 211 10.92 21.11 -3.69
C LEU A 211 9.67 21.76 -3.10
N LEU A 212 8.95 21.04 -2.25
CA LEU A 212 7.72 21.51 -1.59
C LEU A 212 7.93 21.75 -0.09
N SER A 213 9.18 21.76 0.40
CA SER A 213 9.47 22.18 1.77
C SER A 213 9.13 23.67 1.91
N THR A 214 8.08 23.93 2.69
CA THR A 214 7.61 25.30 2.99
C THR A 214 7.64 25.59 4.50
N VAL A 215 8.11 24.65 5.34
CA VAL A 215 7.98 24.78 6.79
C VAL A 215 9.14 25.61 7.33
N PRO A 216 8.88 26.75 8.01
CA PRO A 216 9.91 27.49 8.72
C PRO A 216 10.60 26.58 9.74
N TYR A 217 11.90 26.77 9.95
CA TYR A 217 12.73 25.95 10.83
C TYR A 217 12.10 25.66 12.22
N THR A 218 11.31 26.59 12.76
CA THR A 218 10.63 26.50 14.06
C THR A 218 9.44 25.53 14.12
N LYS A 219 8.93 25.08 12.97
CA LYS A 219 7.85 24.09 12.83
C LYS A 219 8.34 22.74 12.31
N LYS A 220 9.66 22.52 12.27
CA LYS A 220 10.24 21.20 11.95
C LYS A 220 9.67 20.16 12.92
N ASN A 221 9.44 18.96 12.40
CA ASN A 221 9.13 17.75 13.17
C ASN A 221 7.66 17.46 13.59
N PRO A 222 6.60 17.90 12.90
CA PRO A 222 5.23 17.50 13.27
C PRO A 222 5.03 15.98 13.18
N LEU A 223 5.76 15.30 12.29
CA LEU A 223 5.78 13.84 12.17
C LEU A 223 6.46 13.12 13.34
N ALA A 224 7.34 13.78 14.10
CA ALA A 224 7.97 13.17 15.28
C ALA A 224 7.01 12.98 16.46
N THR A 225 5.83 13.60 16.41
CA THR A 225 4.77 13.31 17.38
C THR A 225 4.33 11.84 17.33
N TYR A 226 4.57 11.15 16.22
CA TYR A 226 4.45 9.69 16.12
C TYR A 226 5.74 9.06 16.65
N SER A 227 5.82 8.94 17.97
CA SER A 227 6.94 8.32 18.68
C SER A 227 6.48 7.61 19.94
N TYR A 228 7.38 6.83 20.52
CA TYR A 228 7.23 6.21 21.83
C TYR A 228 8.59 6.12 22.53
N LEU A 229 8.59 5.93 23.85
CA LEU A 229 9.82 5.64 24.60
C LEU A 229 10.12 4.15 24.50
N GLY A 230 11.30 3.77 24.02
CA GLY A 230 11.68 2.38 23.83
C GLY A 230 13.19 2.17 23.81
N TRP A 231 13.63 0.92 23.70
CA TRP A 231 15.05 0.55 23.74
C TRP A 231 15.60 0.37 22.33
N PRO A 232 16.38 1.31 21.78
CA PRO A 232 16.93 1.19 20.42
C PRO A 232 17.71 -0.12 20.28
N ALA A 233 17.75 -0.69 19.07
CA ALA A 233 18.49 -1.92 18.82
C ALA A 233 19.95 -1.81 19.29
N GLY A 234 20.35 -2.66 20.25
CA GLY A 234 21.68 -2.66 20.85
C GLY A 234 21.95 -1.57 21.89
N GLY A 235 20.94 -0.79 22.29
CA GLY A 235 21.06 0.25 23.31
C GLY A 235 20.84 -0.25 24.74
N SER A 236 21.53 0.41 25.68
CA SER A 236 21.41 0.18 27.13
C SER A 236 20.65 1.28 27.86
N SER A 237 19.94 2.16 27.15
CA SER A 237 19.03 3.16 27.72
C SER A 237 17.80 3.36 26.85
N GLN A 238 16.69 3.72 27.47
CA GLN A 238 15.48 4.12 26.74
C GLN A 238 15.71 5.42 25.98
N GLN A 239 15.22 5.48 24.76
CA GLN A 239 15.28 6.63 23.88
C GLN A 239 13.94 6.84 23.18
N THR A 240 13.73 8.03 22.64
CA THR A 240 12.59 8.30 21.77
C THR A 240 12.76 7.52 20.47
N ILE A 241 11.85 6.60 20.21
CA ILE A 241 11.77 5.84 18.96
C ILE A 241 10.70 6.47 18.08
N TYR A 242 11.12 7.00 16.93
CA TYR A 242 10.20 7.56 15.94
C TYR A 242 9.57 6.45 15.11
N LYS A 243 8.25 6.54 14.93
CA LYS A 243 7.46 5.64 14.09
C LYS A 243 7.51 6.03 12.61
N VAL A 244 8.09 7.19 12.27
CA VAL A 244 8.21 7.70 10.91
C VAL A 244 9.67 7.72 10.48
N ARG A 245 9.95 7.21 9.28
CA ARG A 245 11.25 7.34 8.60
C ARG A 245 11.08 7.98 7.22
N GLU A 246 11.70 9.13 7.04
CA GLU A 246 11.82 9.87 5.79
C GLU A 246 13.17 9.53 5.12
N TYR A 247 13.11 8.78 4.02
CA TYR A 247 14.27 8.46 3.21
C TYR A 247 14.35 9.43 2.04
N CYS A 248 15.49 10.07 1.92
CA CYS A 248 15.82 10.90 0.78
C CYS A 248 17.23 10.56 0.31
N ASN A 249 17.39 10.24 -0.98
CA ASN A 249 18.69 9.95 -1.56
C ASN A 249 19.42 11.26 -1.87
N ILE A 250 20.75 11.26 -1.73
CA ILE A 250 21.55 12.43 -2.12
C ILE A 250 21.36 12.67 -3.62
N GLY A 251 21.11 13.92 -3.99
CA GLY A 251 20.87 14.31 -5.38
C GLY A 251 19.47 13.96 -5.89
N ASP A 252 18.52 13.53 -5.05
CA ASP A 252 17.15 13.29 -5.50
C ASP A 252 16.48 14.58 -6.01
N PHE A 253 15.91 14.50 -7.21
CA PHE A 253 15.25 15.63 -7.87
C PHE A 253 14.20 16.32 -6.99
N PHE A 254 13.34 15.55 -6.32
CA PHE A 254 12.18 16.06 -5.59
C PHE A 254 12.46 16.32 -4.13
N CYS A 255 13.15 15.43 -3.43
CA CYS A 255 13.35 15.54 -1.98
C CYS A 255 14.67 16.22 -1.58
N GLN A 256 15.61 16.44 -2.52
CA GLN A 256 16.78 17.30 -2.33
C GLN A 256 16.76 18.57 -3.19
N SER A 257 15.69 18.81 -3.97
CA SER A 257 15.59 19.94 -4.90
C SER A 257 16.79 20.03 -5.84
N ASP A 258 17.15 18.91 -6.46
CA ASP A 258 18.35 18.78 -7.31
C ASP A 258 17.97 18.52 -8.77
N PRO A 259 17.58 19.56 -9.55
CA PRO A 259 16.80 19.40 -10.76
C PRO A 259 17.63 19.05 -12.02
N ALA A 260 18.42 17.98 -11.96
CA ALA A 260 19.04 17.39 -13.15
C ALA A 260 18.23 16.18 -13.64
N ASP A 261 18.08 15.98 -14.95
CA ASP A 261 17.33 14.83 -15.48
C ASP A 261 17.91 13.48 -15.01
N SER A 262 19.23 13.39 -14.85
CA SER A 262 19.92 12.23 -14.27
C SER A 262 19.45 11.90 -12.85
N ASN A 263 18.95 12.89 -12.11
CA ASN A 263 18.51 12.76 -10.73
C ASN A 263 17.10 12.18 -10.60
N TYR A 264 16.35 12.07 -11.70
CA TYR A 264 15.08 11.36 -11.72
C TYR A 264 15.26 9.85 -11.49
N ALA A 265 16.38 9.28 -11.93
CA ALA A 265 16.72 7.89 -11.65
C ALA A 265 16.99 7.66 -10.15
N ILE A 266 17.63 8.63 -9.48
CA ILE A 266 17.86 8.62 -8.03
C ILE A 266 16.51 8.63 -7.27
N HIS A 267 15.54 9.37 -7.80
CA HIS A 267 14.19 9.40 -7.22
C HIS A 267 13.45 8.07 -7.29
N ASN A 268 13.89 7.15 -8.15
CA ASN A 268 13.29 5.83 -8.36
C ASN A 268 14.22 4.69 -7.92
N SER A 269 15.10 4.93 -6.95
CA SER A 269 16.05 3.93 -6.43
C SER A 269 15.92 3.66 -4.93
N TYR A 270 14.73 3.83 -4.37
CA TYR A 270 14.48 3.59 -2.94
C TYR A 270 14.20 2.13 -2.59
N GLY A 271 13.73 1.34 -3.54
CA GLY A 271 13.37 -0.08 -3.33
C GLY A 271 14.49 -0.94 -2.72
N GLN A 272 15.75 -0.55 -2.92
CA GLN A 272 16.93 -1.21 -2.32
C GLN A 272 16.94 -1.18 -0.78
N ASN A 273 16.22 -0.24 -0.16
CA ASN A 273 16.13 -0.12 1.30
C ASN A 273 15.12 -1.09 1.94
N ALA A 274 14.38 -1.87 1.14
CA ALA A 274 13.23 -2.66 1.60
C ALA A 274 13.55 -3.63 2.75
N ASN A 275 14.68 -4.35 2.69
CA ASN A 275 15.06 -5.29 3.75
C ASN A 275 15.41 -4.57 5.06
N SER A 276 16.11 -3.43 4.97
CA SER A 276 16.41 -2.60 6.15
C SER A 276 15.13 -2.02 6.76
N VAL A 277 14.18 -1.60 5.92
CA VAL A 277 12.86 -1.14 6.35
C VAL A 277 12.07 -2.25 7.02
N ALA A 278 12.02 -3.45 6.44
CA ALA A 278 11.31 -4.59 7.02
C ALA A 278 11.91 -4.99 8.38
N GLY A 279 13.23 -5.01 8.51
CA GLY A 279 13.90 -5.27 9.79
C GLY A 279 13.59 -4.20 10.84
N TRP A 280 13.52 -2.93 10.45
CA TRP A 280 13.09 -1.87 11.36
C TRP A 280 11.63 -2.03 11.80
N ILE A 281 10.72 -2.31 10.87
CA ILE A 281 9.30 -2.55 11.16
C ILE A 281 9.14 -3.73 12.11
N GLN A 282 9.82 -4.85 11.83
CA GLN A 282 9.85 -6.02 12.70
C GLN A 282 10.27 -5.63 14.11
N TYR A 283 11.44 -5.01 14.23
CA TYR A 283 11.97 -4.57 15.51
C TYR A 283 10.97 -3.69 16.27
N THR A 284 10.41 -2.65 15.64
CA THR A 284 9.47 -1.74 16.32
C THR A 284 8.16 -2.40 16.71
N LEU A 285 7.73 -3.46 16.02
CA LEU A 285 6.50 -4.18 16.35
C LEU A 285 6.70 -5.22 17.44
N THR A 286 7.93 -5.70 17.65
CA THR A 286 8.27 -6.71 18.67
C THR A 286 8.93 -6.12 19.92
N SER A 287 9.33 -4.85 19.91
CA SER A 287 10.08 -4.20 20.99
C SER A 287 9.29 -3.13 21.75
N GLN A 288 7.96 -3.18 21.70
CA GLN A 288 7.07 -2.22 22.38
C GLN A 288 6.65 -2.64 23.80
N ASP A 289 7.17 -3.78 24.27
CA ASP A 289 7.02 -4.29 25.64
C ASP A 289 8.23 -3.93 26.51
#